data_AF-A0A8J7L7S8-F1
#
_entry.id   AF-A0A8J7L7S8-F1
#
_cell.length_a   1.000
_cell.length_b   1.000
_cell.length_c   1.000
_cell.angle_alpha   90.00
_cell.angle_beta   90.00
_cell.angle_gamma   90.00
#
_symmetry.space_group_name_H-M   'P 1'
#
loop_
_entity.id
_entity.type
_entity.pdbx_description
1 polymer ?
#
loop_
_entity_poly.entity_id
_entity_poly.type
_entity_poly.pdbx_seq_one_letter_code
_entity_poly.pdbx_strand_id
1 'polypeptide(L)'
;MSEQSNQHPKKKKLLKINASKKENKPNSNFWIVIVSLIAVGYVIFSLISPMFLKQGQQPPRKIETPDIILIALVLLFNSDLLNRLEDFGISREGGVTARFKQLKQEVDEQKKQIDELQEQQLEQLRKQQDNLEEVQAFMYNFLVVGKDYDKIDQLDKHCEANKKYDFYVSEEVAKELRRLRDLKLIETNSGLISDVVQASNNGKKSIDLTKYFHVTDLGKKFLKTREVLQSKNQQQTINPLEIPKLE
;
A
#
# COMPACT_ATOMS: atom_id res chain seq x y z
N MET A 1 -21.58 -49.83 -6.78
CA MET A 1 -22.01 -48.72 -7.66
C MET A 1 -21.31 -47.49 -7.12
N SER A 2 -20.06 -47.20 -7.48
CA SER A 2 -19.53 -46.75 -8.78
C SER A 2 -19.99 -45.33 -9.14
N GLU A 3 -18.98 -44.46 -9.29
CA GLU A 3 -18.89 -43.11 -9.92
C GLU A 3 -18.36 -42.05 -8.92
N GLN A 4 -17.06 -41.71 -8.86
CA GLN A 4 -16.24 -40.86 -9.79
C GLN A 4 -16.89 -39.48 -10.05
N SER A 5 -16.23 -38.32 -10.03
CA SER A 5 -14.81 -37.92 -10.05
C SER A 5 -14.70 -36.39 -9.85
N ASN A 6 -13.47 -35.91 -9.64
CA ASN A 6 -12.91 -34.57 -9.89
C ASN A 6 -13.01 -33.52 -8.75
N GLN A 7 -11.87 -33.14 -8.16
CA GLN A 7 -10.94 -32.14 -8.73
C GLN A 7 -9.66 -31.94 -7.89
N HIS A 8 -8.54 -32.01 -8.61
CA HIS A 8 -7.26 -31.28 -8.46
C HIS A 8 -6.44 -31.25 -7.15
N PRO A 9 -5.27 -31.92 -7.13
CA PRO A 9 -4.20 -31.65 -6.17
C PRO A 9 -3.30 -30.48 -6.58
N LYS A 10 -2.93 -29.68 -5.58
CA LYS A 10 -2.05 -28.50 -5.61
C LYS A 10 -0.70 -28.78 -6.28
N LYS A 11 -0.35 -27.96 -7.27
CA LYS A 11 0.96 -27.96 -7.95
C LYS A 11 2.07 -27.51 -6.99
N LYS A 12 2.88 -28.46 -6.52
CA LYS A 12 4.27 -28.22 -6.09
C LYS A 12 5.15 -28.17 -7.34
N LYS A 13 5.58 -26.99 -7.78
CA LYS A 13 6.68 -26.87 -8.76
C LYS A 13 8.01 -26.83 -8.01
N LEU A 14 8.62 -28.01 -7.93
CA LEU A 14 10.02 -28.21 -7.62
C LEU A 14 10.89 -27.48 -8.65
N LEU A 15 11.80 -26.64 -8.16
CA LEU A 15 12.98 -26.18 -8.88
C LEU A 15 13.78 -27.40 -9.35
N LYS A 16 13.74 -27.71 -10.65
CA LYS A 16 14.79 -28.49 -11.30
C LYS A 16 15.84 -27.50 -11.81
N ILE A 17 16.91 -27.36 -11.04
CA ILE A 17 18.15 -26.72 -11.47
C ILE A 17 18.81 -27.69 -12.45
N ASN A 18 18.72 -27.39 -13.75
CA ASN A 18 19.52 -28.06 -14.77
C ASN A 18 20.96 -27.57 -14.65
N ALA A 19 21.83 -28.40 -14.06
CA ALA A 19 23.27 -28.25 -14.16
C ALA A 19 23.72 -28.72 -15.55
N SER A 20 23.78 -27.80 -16.52
CA SER A 20 24.42 -28.08 -17.82
C SER A 20 25.94 -27.86 -17.72
N LYS A 21 26.63 -29.00 -17.73
CA LYS A 21 28.01 -29.26 -18.20
C LYS A 21 28.62 -28.10 -19.02
N LYS A 22 29.64 -27.43 -18.44
CA LYS A 22 30.53 -26.49 -19.16
C LYS A 22 31.54 -27.28 -20.00
N GLU A 23 31.38 -27.26 -21.31
CA GLU A 23 32.47 -27.51 -22.26
C GLU A 23 33.40 -26.30 -22.30
N ASN A 24 34.67 -26.51 -21.95
CA ASN A 24 35.72 -25.52 -22.08
C ASN A 24 36.15 -25.41 -23.56
N LYS A 25 35.65 -24.39 -24.27
CA LYS A 25 36.32 -23.87 -25.48
C LYS A 25 37.39 -22.88 -25.06
N PRO A 26 38.60 -22.88 -25.68
CA PRO A 26 39.63 -21.91 -25.36
C PRO A 26 39.12 -20.51 -25.66
N ASN A 27 39.20 -19.70 -24.61
CA ASN A 27 38.50 -18.44 -24.43
C ASN A 27 39.14 -17.34 -25.29
N SER A 28 38.66 -17.14 -26.53
CA SER A 28 39.06 -15.99 -27.38
C SER A 28 38.76 -14.64 -26.71
N ASN A 29 37.90 -14.64 -25.68
CA ASN A 29 37.55 -13.46 -24.89
C ASN A 29 38.57 -13.16 -23.79
N PHE A 30 39.57 -14.01 -23.53
CA PHE A 30 40.58 -13.73 -22.51
C PHE A 30 41.46 -12.52 -22.89
N TRP A 31 41.84 -12.41 -24.17
CA TRP A 31 42.54 -11.23 -24.68
C TRP A 31 41.68 -9.96 -24.62
N ILE A 32 40.38 -10.08 -24.85
CA ILE A 32 39.42 -8.96 -24.75
C ILE A 32 39.30 -8.49 -23.29
N VAL A 33 39.24 -9.43 -22.33
CA VAL A 33 39.21 -9.12 -20.90
C VAL A 33 40.52 -8.46 -20.45
N ILE A 34 41.67 -8.91 -20.95
CA ILE A 34 42.97 -8.27 -20.65
C ILE A 34 43.04 -6.86 -21.23
N VAL A 35 42.66 -6.66 -22.49
CA VAL A 35 42.66 -5.33 -23.12
C VAL A 35 41.69 -4.39 -22.42
N SER A 36 40.52 -4.88 -22.01
CA SER A 36 39.55 -4.12 -21.21
C SER A 36 40.11 -3.76 -19.83
N LEU A 37 40.82 -4.68 -19.16
CA LEU A 37 41.45 -4.42 -17.85
C LEU A 37 42.59 -3.40 -17.96
N ILE A 38 43.39 -3.45 -19.04
CA ILE A 38 44.46 -2.48 -19.30
C ILE A 38 43.86 -1.11 -19.63
N ALA A 39 42.80 -1.06 -20.45
CA ALA A 39 42.12 0.20 -20.78
C ALA A 39 41.47 0.83 -19.54
N VAL A 40 40.77 0.04 -18.71
CA VAL A 40 40.20 0.51 -17.44
C VAL A 40 41.31 0.90 -16.47
N GLY A 41 42.40 0.13 -16.38
CA GLY A 41 43.57 0.46 -15.57
C GLY A 41 44.23 1.77 -16.00
N TYR A 42 44.33 2.02 -17.30
CA TYR A 42 44.85 3.26 -17.86
C TYR A 42 43.92 4.45 -17.58
N VAL A 43 42.60 4.28 -17.72
CA VAL A 43 41.62 5.33 -17.41
C VAL A 43 41.62 5.65 -15.91
N ILE A 44 41.64 4.63 -15.05
CA ILE A 44 41.74 4.79 -13.59
C ILE A 44 43.06 5.46 -13.22
N PHE A 45 44.19 5.02 -13.79
CA PHE A 45 45.49 5.66 -13.56
C PHE A 45 45.51 7.10 -14.10
N SER A 46 44.94 7.37 -15.27
CA SER A 46 44.89 8.71 -15.87
C SER A 46 43.99 9.67 -15.07
N LEU A 47 42.89 9.17 -14.48
CA LEU A 47 41.98 9.95 -13.63
C LEU A 47 42.50 10.15 -12.20
N ILE A 48 43.24 9.17 -11.65
CA ILE A 48 43.68 9.17 -10.24
C ILE A 48 45.14 9.64 -10.08
N SER A 49 46.00 9.48 -11.08
CA SER A 49 47.40 9.96 -11.08
C SER A 49 47.55 11.46 -10.74
N PRO A 50 46.70 12.39 -11.23
CA PRO A 50 46.80 13.80 -10.82
C PRO A 50 46.41 14.05 -9.35
N MET A 51 45.81 13.07 -8.67
CA MET A 51 45.43 13.17 -7.25
C MET A 51 46.59 12.82 -6.29
N PHE A 52 47.59 12.06 -6.75
CA PHE A 52 48.74 11.63 -5.93
C PHE A 52 50.02 12.46 -6.12
N LEU A 53 50.15 13.19 -7.25
CA LEU A 53 51.22 14.16 -7.48
C LEU A 53 50.70 15.57 -7.17
N LYS A 54 50.80 15.97 -5.90
CA LYS A 54 50.34 17.30 -5.46
C LYS A 54 51.05 18.44 -6.21
N GLN A 55 50.25 19.46 -6.53
CA GLN A 55 50.45 20.88 -6.21
C GLN A 55 50.43 21.82 -7.43
N GLY A 56 49.34 22.59 -7.55
CA GLY A 56 49.26 23.82 -8.33
C GLY A 56 48.73 23.65 -9.76
N GLN A 57 47.46 24.00 -9.94
CA GLN A 57 46.81 24.41 -11.20
C GLN A 57 47.36 23.77 -12.49
N GLN A 58 46.79 22.62 -12.87
CA GLN A 58 46.72 22.28 -14.29
C GLN A 58 45.31 22.61 -14.81
N PRO A 59 45.18 23.29 -15.97
CA PRO A 59 43.89 23.46 -16.62
C PRO A 59 43.29 22.08 -16.93
N PRO A 60 41.96 21.98 -17.10
CA PRO A 60 41.31 20.71 -17.43
C PRO A 60 42.09 20.03 -18.56
N ARG A 61 42.54 18.79 -18.32
CA ARG A 61 43.26 17.99 -19.32
C ARG A 61 42.40 17.99 -20.58
N LYS A 62 42.95 18.51 -21.68
CA LYS A 62 42.31 18.45 -22.98
C LYS A 62 42.31 16.99 -23.40
N ILE A 63 41.16 16.49 -23.82
CA ILE A 63 41.04 15.15 -24.37
C ILE A 63 41.90 15.11 -25.64
N GLU A 64 42.97 14.33 -25.59
CA GLU A 64 43.86 14.17 -26.74
C GLU A 64 43.35 13.01 -27.61
N THR A 65 43.79 12.98 -28.86
CA THR A 65 43.43 11.93 -29.84
C THR A 65 43.52 10.48 -29.31
N PRO A 66 44.51 10.12 -28.45
CA PRO A 66 44.59 8.78 -27.86
C PRO A 66 43.39 8.43 -26.95
N ASP A 67 42.88 9.40 -26.20
CA ASP A 67 41.73 9.22 -25.31
C ASP A 67 40.44 9.01 -26.11
N ILE A 68 40.29 9.73 -27.22
CA ILE A 68 39.16 9.57 -28.15
C ILE A 68 39.19 8.18 -28.79
N ILE A 69 40.37 7.72 -29.20
CA ILE A 69 40.55 6.38 -29.78
C ILE A 69 40.25 5.31 -28.73
N LEU A 70 40.67 5.49 -27.48
CA LEU A 70 40.39 4.56 -26.38
C LEU A 70 38.89 4.49 -26.07
N ILE A 71 38.21 5.64 -25.99
CA ILE A 71 36.76 5.72 -25.77
C ILE A 71 36.01 5.08 -26.96
N ALA A 72 36.44 5.34 -28.20
CA ALA A 72 35.88 4.71 -29.38
C ALA A 72 36.09 3.18 -29.38
N LEU A 73 37.26 2.70 -28.94
CA LEU A 73 37.52 1.27 -28.76
C LEU A 73 36.58 0.66 -27.71
N VAL A 74 36.47 1.26 -26.53
CA VAL A 74 35.59 0.78 -25.46
C VAL A 74 34.13 0.74 -25.91
N LEU A 75 33.69 1.74 -26.67
CA LEU A 75 32.34 1.75 -27.27
C LEU A 75 32.18 0.65 -28.34
N LEU A 76 33.14 0.47 -29.25
CA LEU A 76 33.12 -0.57 -30.28
C LEU A 76 33.09 -1.99 -29.70
N PHE A 77 33.75 -2.21 -28.55
CA PHE A 77 33.75 -3.51 -27.86
C PHE A 77 32.53 -3.72 -26.94
N ASN A 78 31.75 -2.67 -26.63
CA ASN A 78 30.45 -2.75 -25.96
C ASN A 78 29.32 -2.39 -26.93
N SER A 79 29.04 -3.29 -27.87
CA SER A 79 28.00 -3.14 -28.90
C SER A 79 26.60 -2.83 -28.34
N ASP A 80 26.29 -3.28 -27.12
CA ASP A 80 25.01 -3.00 -26.45
C ASP A 80 24.90 -1.55 -25.94
N LEU A 81 26.02 -0.88 -25.64
CA LEU A 81 26.05 0.54 -25.29
C LEU A 81 25.91 1.43 -26.53
N LEU A 82 26.55 1.05 -27.64
CA LEU A 82 26.44 1.74 -28.94
C LEU A 82 24.99 1.78 -29.44
N ASN A 83 24.26 0.68 -29.31
CA ASN A 83 22.85 0.61 -29.69
C ASN A 83 21.92 1.46 -28.81
N ARG A 84 22.39 1.84 -27.61
CA ARG A 84 21.65 2.64 -26.63
C ARG A 84 22.02 4.13 -26.66
N LEU A 85 23.12 4.49 -27.32
CA LEU A 85 23.60 5.87 -27.48
C LEU A 85 22.86 6.56 -28.65
N GLU A 86 22.23 7.69 -28.36
CA GLU A 86 21.53 8.55 -29.32
C GLU A 86 22.48 9.59 -29.93
N ASP A 87 23.34 10.19 -29.11
CA ASP A 87 24.32 11.18 -29.54
C ASP A 87 25.61 11.03 -28.72
N PHE A 88 26.74 10.98 -29.41
CA PHE A 88 28.08 11.05 -28.83
C PHE A 88 28.82 12.22 -29.48
N GLY A 89 29.14 13.25 -28.68
CA GLY A 89 29.77 14.47 -29.18
C GLY A 89 30.84 14.99 -28.23
N ILE A 90 31.84 15.65 -28.80
CA ILE A 90 32.85 16.40 -28.06
C ILE A 90 32.38 17.85 -28.02
N SER A 91 32.09 18.36 -26.83
CA SER A 91 31.72 19.76 -26.63
C SER A 91 32.91 20.67 -26.92
N ARG A 92 32.65 21.92 -27.35
CA ARG A 92 33.69 22.93 -27.65
C ARG A 92 34.60 23.24 -26.45
N GLU A 93 34.20 22.85 -25.24
CA GLU A 93 34.93 23.00 -23.99
C GLU A 93 35.80 21.76 -23.65
N GLY A 94 35.87 20.76 -24.53
CA GLY A 94 36.70 19.55 -24.34
C GLY A 94 36.06 18.48 -23.46
N GLY A 95 34.75 18.55 -23.19
CA GLY A 95 33.99 17.52 -22.48
C GLY A 95 33.30 16.54 -23.43
N VAL A 96 33.23 15.26 -23.04
CA VAL A 96 32.44 14.23 -23.76
C VAL A 96 30.99 14.31 -23.29
N THR A 97 30.06 14.49 -24.23
CA THR A 97 28.62 14.43 -23.97
C THR A 97 28.01 13.21 -24.63
N ALA A 98 27.32 12.38 -23.83
CA ALA A 98 26.61 11.19 -24.27
C ALA A 98 25.11 11.33 -23.95
N ARG A 99 24.24 11.15 -24.95
CA ARG A 99 22.77 11.01 -24.77
C ARG A 99 22.37 9.59 -25.10
N PHE A 100 21.49 8.98 -24.29
CA PHE A 100 21.04 7.60 -24.47
C PHE A 100 19.54 7.53 -24.82
N LYS A 101 19.19 6.76 -25.86
CA LYS A 101 17.86 6.72 -26.50
C LYS A 101 16.82 5.90 -25.72
N GLN A 102 17.25 4.82 -25.05
CA GLN A 102 16.34 3.82 -24.46
C GLN A 102 15.90 4.13 -23.01
N LEU A 103 16.52 5.08 -22.33
CA LEU A 103 16.24 5.32 -20.91
C LEU A 103 14.85 5.95 -20.65
N LYS A 104 14.27 6.68 -21.61
CA LYS A 104 12.98 7.36 -21.41
C LYS A 104 11.76 6.44 -21.57
N GLN A 105 11.73 5.62 -22.62
CA GLN A 105 10.59 4.73 -22.89
C GLN A 105 10.47 3.63 -21.83
N GLU A 106 11.59 3.03 -21.41
CA GLU A 106 11.59 2.00 -20.38
C GLU A 106 11.19 2.57 -19.00
N VAL A 107 11.56 3.83 -18.70
CA VAL A 107 11.13 4.53 -17.49
C VAL A 107 9.64 4.87 -17.53
N ASP A 108 9.09 5.29 -18.67
CA ASP A 108 7.66 5.61 -18.80
C ASP A 108 6.78 4.35 -18.69
N GLU A 109 7.20 3.22 -19.30
CA GLU A 109 6.50 1.94 -19.16
C GLU A 109 6.60 1.38 -17.73
N GLN A 110 7.77 1.46 -17.10
CA GLN A 110 7.94 1.06 -15.71
C GLN A 110 7.10 1.91 -14.76
N LYS A 111 7.01 3.23 -15.01
CA LYS A 111 6.17 4.13 -14.22
C LYS A 111 4.70 3.74 -14.31
N LYS A 112 4.21 3.44 -15.52
CA LYS A 112 2.83 2.99 -15.72
C LYS A 112 2.54 1.66 -14.99
N GLN A 113 3.47 0.70 -15.06
CA GLN A 113 3.32 -0.58 -14.34
C GLN A 113 3.35 -0.39 -12.82
N ILE A 114 4.16 0.52 -12.30
CA ILE A 114 4.21 0.86 -10.87
C ILE A 114 2.88 1.48 -10.44
N ASP A 115 2.35 2.43 -11.21
CA ASP A 115 1.07 3.08 -10.90
C ASP A 115 -0.08 2.05 -10.89
N GLU A 116 -0.15 1.16 -11.89
CA GLU A 116 -1.16 0.09 -11.95
C GLU A 116 -1.04 -0.90 -10.77
N LEU A 117 0.20 -1.29 -10.39
CA LEU A 117 0.44 -2.15 -9.23
C LEU A 117 0.07 -1.48 -7.91
N GLN A 118 0.37 -0.19 -7.77
CA GLN A 118 0.01 0.59 -6.58
C GLN A 118 -1.51 0.69 -6.45
N GLU A 119 -2.23 0.98 -7.53
CA GLU A 119 -3.70 1.01 -7.54
C GLU A 119 -4.29 -0.35 -7.15
N GLN A 120 -3.80 -1.45 -7.72
CA GLN A 120 -4.28 -2.79 -7.39
C GLN A 120 -4.05 -3.16 -5.92
N GLN A 121 -2.88 -2.81 -5.36
CA GLN A 121 -2.61 -3.05 -3.95
C GLN A 121 -3.53 -2.22 -3.05
N LEU A 122 -3.79 -0.97 -3.42
CA LEU A 122 -4.66 -0.06 -2.67
C LEU A 122 -6.11 -0.54 -2.71
N GLU A 123 -6.57 -1.03 -3.86
CA GLU A 123 -7.89 -1.65 -4.04
C GLU A 123 -8.05 -2.94 -3.21
N GLN A 124 -7.03 -3.80 -3.19
CA GLN A 124 -7.05 -5.03 -2.37
C GLN A 124 -7.08 -4.70 -0.87
N LEU A 125 -6.29 -3.72 -0.43
CA LEU A 125 -6.29 -3.27 0.96
C LEU A 125 -7.64 -2.68 1.36
N ARG A 126 -8.28 -1.88 0.50
CA ARG A 126 -9.63 -1.36 0.72
C ARG A 126 -10.64 -2.49 0.89
N LYS A 127 -10.63 -3.48 0.00
CA LYS A 127 -11.54 -4.66 0.10
C LYS A 127 -11.31 -5.46 1.37
N GLN A 128 -10.06 -5.63 1.79
CA GLN A 128 -9.77 -6.31 3.06
C GLN A 128 -10.27 -5.51 4.26
N GLN A 129 -10.07 -4.19 4.25
CA GLN A 129 -10.57 -3.31 5.30
C GLN A 129 -12.10 -3.34 5.38
N ASP A 130 -12.79 -3.25 4.25
CA ASP A 130 -14.26 -3.30 4.22
C ASP A 130 -14.80 -4.63 4.76
N ASN A 131 -14.20 -5.76 4.38
CA ASN A 131 -14.58 -7.07 4.90
C ASN A 131 -14.36 -7.17 6.42
N LEU A 132 -13.25 -6.62 6.93
CA LEU A 132 -12.97 -6.60 8.37
C LEU A 132 -13.99 -5.75 9.12
N GLU A 133 -14.33 -4.58 8.59
CA GLU A 133 -15.35 -3.70 9.18
C GLU A 133 -16.74 -4.36 9.20
N GLU A 134 -17.10 -5.11 8.15
CA GLU A 134 -18.35 -5.87 8.11
C GLU A 134 -18.38 -6.96 9.19
N VAL A 135 -17.30 -7.74 9.32
CA VAL A 135 -17.17 -8.76 10.37
C VAL A 135 -17.22 -8.12 11.76
N GLN A 136 -16.54 -6.99 11.95
CA GLN A 136 -16.51 -6.27 13.22
C GLN A 136 -17.90 -5.73 13.59
N ALA A 137 -18.61 -5.12 12.63
CA ALA A 137 -19.99 -4.68 12.80
C ALA A 137 -20.93 -5.84 13.14
N PHE A 138 -20.74 -7.00 12.51
CA PHE A 138 -21.48 -8.21 12.84
C PHE A 138 -21.21 -8.67 14.28
N MET A 139 -19.94 -8.72 14.69
CA MET A 139 -19.55 -9.14 16.06
C MET A 139 -20.12 -8.23 17.15
N TYR A 140 -20.24 -6.93 16.90
CA TYR A 140 -20.81 -6.00 17.87
C TYR A 140 -22.28 -6.24 18.20
N ASN A 141 -23.03 -6.95 17.35
CA ASN A 141 -24.39 -7.37 17.69
C ASN A 141 -24.45 -8.26 18.94
N PHE A 142 -23.37 -8.97 19.26
CA PHE A 142 -23.29 -9.82 20.45
C PHE A 142 -22.75 -9.09 21.68
N LEU A 143 -22.02 -7.99 21.48
CA LEU A 143 -21.35 -7.24 22.55
C LEU A 143 -22.14 -6.01 23.03
N VAL A 144 -22.97 -5.43 22.14
CA VAL A 144 -23.69 -4.19 22.40
C VAL A 144 -25.14 -4.49 22.81
N VAL A 145 -25.49 -4.08 24.03
CA VAL A 145 -26.83 -4.29 24.62
C VAL A 145 -27.87 -3.38 23.94
N GLY A 146 -29.16 -3.74 23.96
CA GLY A 146 -30.24 -2.94 23.34
C GLY A 146 -30.24 -1.45 23.72
N LYS A 147 -30.01 -1.13 24.99
CA LYS A 147 -29.96 0.28 25.46
C LYS A 147 -28.80 1.09 24.86
N ASP A 148 -27.70 0.44 24.51
CA ASP A 148 -26.58 1.09 23.85
C ASP A 148 -26.86 1.29 22.37
N TYR A 149 -27.53 0.33 21.74
CA TYR A 149 -27.98 0.45 20.35
C TYR A 149 -28.91 1.66 20.19
N ASP A 150 -29.95 1.76 21.04
CA ASP A 150 -30.90 2.88 20.97
C ASP A 150 -30.20 4.24 21.15
N LYS A 151 -29.14 4.26 21.98
CA LYS A 151 -28.34 5.48 22.21
C LYS A 151 -27.54 5.87 20.97
N ILE A 152 -26.90 4.91 20.29
CA ILE A 152 -26.16 5.16 19.04
C ILE A 152 -27.13 5.55 17.92
N ASP A 153 -28.25 4.85 17.77
CA ASP A 153 -29.27 5.11 16.76
C ASP A 153 -29.88 6.51 16.91
N GLN A 154 -30.24 6.90 18.13
CA GLN A 154 -30.73 8.27 18.39
C GLN A 154 -29.64 9.31 18.13
N LEU A 155 -28.40 9.05 18.54
CA LEU A 155 -27.29 9.97 18.25
C LEU A 155 -27.12 10.17 16.75
N ASP A 156 -27.13 9.10 15.95
CA ASP A 156 -27.00 9.16 14.49
C ASP A 156 -28.13 9.99 13.86
N LYS A 157 -29.38 9.68 14.21
CA LYS A 157 -30.57 10.38 13.69
C LYS A 157 -30.55 11.87 14.02
N HIS A 158 -30.14 12.24 15.23
CA HIS A 158 -30.05 13.65 15.63
C HIS A 158 -28.89 14.37 14.92
N CYS A 159 -27.75 13.72 14.74
CA CYS A 159 -26.64 14.25 13.95
C CYS A 159 -27.04 14.47 12.48
N GLU A 160 -27.65 13.48 11.82
CA GLU A 160 -28.10 13.60 10.42
C GLU A 160 -29.16 14.69 10.24
N ALA A 161 -30.08 14.82 11.20
CA ALA A 161 -31.11 15.84 11.17
C ALA A 161 -30.62 17.25 11.59
N ASN A 162 -29.34 17.39 12.00
CA ASN A 162 -28.80 18.60 12.63
C ASN A 162 -29.66 19.10 13.80
N LYS A 163 -30.16 18.16 14.61
CA LYS A 163 -31.03 18.44 15.77
C LYS A 163 -30.31 18.18 17.07
N LYS A 164 -30.66 18.98 18.07
CA LYS A 164 -30.19 18.80 19.45
C LYS A 164 -30.62 17.42 19.98
N TYR A 165 -29.69 16.68 20.60
CA TYR A 165 -30.02 15.45 21.33
C TYR A 165 -29.86 15.70 22.84
N ASP A 166 -30.95 16.06 23.50
CA ASP A 166 -30.96 16.32 24.94
C ASP A 166 -30.75 15.03 25.75
N PHE A 167 -29.62 14.95 26.45
CA PHE A 167 -29.21 13.75 27.18
C PHE A 167 -28.62 14.07 28.55
N TYR A 168 -28.85 13.21 29.54
CA TYR A 168 -28.29 13.33 30.90
C TYR A 168 -27.13 12.36 31.04
N VAL A 169 -25.96 12.86 31.46
CA VAL A 169 -24.72 12.09 31.54
C VAL A 169 -24.24 11.99 32.98
N SER A 170 -24.60 10.89 33.65
CA SER A 170 -24.00 10.48 34.92
C SER A 170 -22.65 9.77 34.69
N GLU A 171 -21.94 9.42 35.77
CA GLU A 171 -20.68 8.67 35.68
C GLU A 171 -20.86 7.27 35.07
N GLU A 172 -21.98 6.61 35.33
CA GLU A 172 -22.35 5.32 34.76
C GLU A 172 -22.57 5.44 33.25
N VAL A 173 -23.34 6.45 32.83
CA VAL A 173 -23.54 6.76 31.41
C VAL A 173 -22.20 7.08 30.74
N ALA A 174 -21.30 7.80 31.41
CA ALA A 174 -19.98 8.09 30.88
C ALA A 174 -19.12 6.85 30.70
N LYS A 175 -19.26 5.82 31.54
CA LYS A 175 -18.62 4.51 31.33
C LYS A 175 -19.19 3.82 30.09
N GLU A 176 -20.50 3.89 29.87
CA GLU A 176 -21.12 3.38 28.63
C GLU A 176 -20.58 4.11 27.39
N LEU A 177 -20.55 5.45 27.41
CA LEU A 177 -20.01 6.25 26.31
C LEU A 177 -18.53 5.96 26.05
N ARG A 178 -17.71 5.78 27.11
CA ARG A 178 -16.31 5.32 26.97
C ARG A 178 -16.25 3.97 26.28
N ARG A 179 -17.07 3.00 26.71
CA ARG A 179 -17.14 1.68 26.07
C ARG A 179 -17.51 1.78 24.58
N LEU A 180 -18.55 2.56 24.24
CA LEU A 180 -18.98 2.71 22.85
C LEU A 180 -17.90 3.36 21.98
N ARG A 181 -17.15 4.32 22.55
CA ARG A 181 -16.00 4.93 21.90
C ARG A 181 -14.85 3.94 21.73
N ASP A 182 -14.56 3.12 22.74
CA ASP A 182 -13.49 2.13 22.68
C ASP A 182 -13.81 1.00 21.66
N LEU A 183 -15.10 0.73 21.43
CA LEU A 183 -15.60 -0.10 20.33
C LEU A 183 -15.61 0.63 18.97
N LYS A 184 -15.15 1.88 18.91
CA LYS A 184 -15.12 2.72 17.70
C LYS A 184 -16.50 2.91 17.05
N LEU A 185 -17.58 2.79 17.79
CA LEU A 185 -18.96 2.99 17.30
C LEU A 185 -19.34 4.48 17.33
N ILE A 186 -18.77 5.21 18.28
CA ILE A 186 -18.88 6.67 18.38
C ILE A 186 -17.50 7.28 18.53
N GLU A 187 -17.38 8.55 18.17
CA GLU A 187 -16.15 9.31 18.35
C GLU A 187 -16.46 10.67 18.98
N THR A 188 -15.50 11.20 19.74
CA THR A 188 -15.61 12.51 20.39
C THR A 188 -15.26 13.61 19.39
N ASN A 189 -16.14 14.61 19.23
CA ASN A 189 -15.85 15.78 18.39
C ASN A 189 -14.69 16.61 18.96
N SER A 190 -14.65 16.74 20.29
CA SER A 190 -13.60 17.44 21.02
C SER A 190 -13.70 17.16 22.52
N GLY A 191 -12.56 17.16 23.21
CA GLY A 191 -12.51 17.08 24.67
C GLY A 191 -12.59 15.65 25.23
N LEU A 192 -12.59 15.55 26.55
CA LEU A 192 -12.66 14.29 27.28
C LEU A 192 -14.09 14.00 27.69
N ILE A 193 -14.42 12.71 27.84
CA ILE A 193 -15.75 12.29 28.34
C ILE A 193 -16.01 12.81 29.77
N SER A 194 -14.96 13.06 30.56
CA SER A 194 -15.08 13.74 31.86
C SER A 194 -15.70 15.13 31.74
N ASP A 195 -15.40 15.85 30.66
CA ASP A 195 -15.87 17.22 30.45
C ASP A 195 -17.37 17.21 30.14
N VAL A 196 -17.83 16.16 29.44
CA VAL A 196 -19.24 15.91 29.16
C VAL A 196 -20.02 15.64 30.46
N VAL A 197 -19.46 14.84 31.38
CA VAL A 197 -20.05 14.58 32.70
C VAL A 197 -20.17 15.88 33.49
N GLN A 198 -19.10 16.69 33.48
CA GLN A 198 -19.08 17.97 34.17
C GLN A 198 -20.11 18.94 33.57
N ALA A 199 -20.23 19.00 32.25
CA ALA A 199 -21.21 19.83 31.54
C ALA A 199 -22.66 19.43 31.90
N SER A 200 -22.92 18.13 32.09
CA SER A 200 -24.21 17.60 32.55
C SER A 200 -24.41 17.75 34.07
N ASN A 201 -23.43 18.32 34.80
CA ASN A 201 -23.44 18.39 36.26
C ASN A 201 -23.69 17.01 36.90
N ASN A 202 -22.96 15.99 36.43
CA ASN A 202 -23.11 14.59 36.85
C ASN A 202 -24.55 14.06 36.65
N GLY A 203 -25.16 14.34 35.49
CA GLY A 203 -26.50 13.87 35.15
C GLY A 203 -27.64 14.69 35.74
N LYS A 204 -27.37 15.84 36.36
CA LYS A 204 -28.41 16.73 36.91
C LYS A 204 -29.03 17.66 35.88
N LYS A 205 -28.36 17.89 34.76
CA LYS A 205 -28.82 18.77 33.67
C LYS A 205 -28.67 18.06 32.32
N SER A 206 -29.62 18.27 31.42
CA SER A 206 -29.49 17.77 30.05
C SER A 206 -28.45 18.61 29.30
N ILE A 207 -27.71 17.94 28.43
CA ILE A 207 -26.77 18.55 27.48
C ILE A 207 -27.09 18.06 26.09
N ASP A 208 -26.60 18.76 25.07
CA ASP A 208 -26.71 18.31 23.69
C ASP A 208 -25.58 17.33 23.36
N LEU A 209 -25.90 16.04 23.27
CA LEU A 209 -24.91 14.99 23.05
C LEU A 209 -24.24 15.10 21.67
N THR A 210 -24.93 15.64 20.66
CA THR A 210 -24.39 15.80 19.30
C THR A 210 -23.22 16.79 19.22
N LYS A 211 -23.10 17.71 20.19
CA LYS A 211 -21.96 18.63 20.28
C LYS A 211 -20.68 17.92 20.68
N TYR A 212 -20.80 16.82 21.42
CA TYR A 212 -19.66 16.11 21.99
C TYR A 212 -19.30 14.84 21.24
N PHE A 213 -20.27 14.20 20.58
CA PHE A 213 -20.07 12.94 19.89
C PHE A 213 -20.72 12.92 18.51
N HIS A 214 -20.15 12.10 17.64
CA HIS A 214 -20.78 11.67 16.40
C HIS A 214 -20.63 10.14 16.24
N VAL A 215 -21.47 9.55 15.39
CA VAL A 215 -21.41 8.13 15.05
C VAL A 215 -20.41 7.93 13.92
N THR A 216 -19.51 6.96 14.07
CA THR A 216 -18.48 6.64 13.07
C THR A 216 -19.07 5.85 11.90
N ASP A 217 -18.33 5.70 10.80
CA ASP A 217 -18.75 4.84 9.67
C ASP A 217 -18.99 3.39 10.11
N LEU A 218 -18.15 2.87 11.02
CA LEU A 218 -18.33 1.55 11.63
C LEU A 218 -19.61 1.50 12.48
N GLY A 219 -19.89 2.56 13.24
CA GLY A 219 -21.14 2.71 13.99
C GLY A 219 -22.38 2.64 13.08
N LYS A 220 -22.35 3.34 11.95
CA LYS A 220 -23.43 3.31 10.95
C LYS A 220 -23.57 1.94 10.30
N LYS A 221 -22.46 1.28 9.95
CA LYS A 221 -22.46 -0.11 9.44
C LYS A 221 -23.09 -1.05 10.48
N PHE A 222 -22.72 -0.92 11.76
CA PHE A 222 -23.32 -1.69 12.85
C PHE A 222 -24.84 -1.47 12.96
N LEU A 223 -25.31 -0.22 12.93
CA LEU A 223 -26.74 0.08 12.99
C LEU A 223 -27.53 -0.61 11.87
N LYS A 224 -27.03 -0.50 10.63
CA LYS A 224 -27.63 -1.15 9.45
C LYS A 224 -27.63 -2.68 9.56
N THR A 225 -26.51 -3.28 9.96
CA THR A 225 -26.40 -4.73 10.13
C THR A 225 -27.42 -5.24 11.16
N ARG A 226 -27.59 -4.52 12.27
CA ARG A 226 -28.53 -4.89 13.33
C ARG A 226 -29.98 -4.80 12.86
N GLU A 227 -30.34 -3.75 12.12
CA GLU A 227 -31.67 -3.60 11.53
C GLU A 227 -32.01 -4.74 10.56
N VAL A 228 -31.06 -5.15 9.72
CA VAL A 228 -31.22 -6.29 8.80
C VAL A 228 -31.42 -7.61 9.58
N LEU A 229 -30.64 -7.84 10.64
CA LEU A 229 -30.78 -9.04 11.47
C LEU A 229 -32.12 -9.08 12.20
N GLN A 230 -32.58 -7.95 12.74
CA GLN A 230 -33.89 -7.87 13.39
C GLN A 230 -35.03 -8.10 12.40
N SER A 231 -34.94 -7.53 11.20
CA SER A 231 -35.94 -7.71 10.14
C SER A 231 -36.03 -9.17 9.68
N LYS A 232 -34.90 -9.87 9.56
CA LYS A 232 -34.87 -11.31 9.20
C LYS A 232 -35.46 -12.20 10.29
N ASN A 233 -35.21 -11.91 11.56
CA ASN A 233 -35.79 -12.67 12.67
C ASN A 233 -37.31 -12.52 12.73
N GLN A 234 -37.86 -11.36 12.38
CA GLN A 234 -39.30 -11.12 12.31
C GLN A 234 -39.97 -11.86 11.15
N GLN A 235 -39.30 -12.00 10.00
CA GLN A 235 -39.84 -12.77 8.86
C GLN A 235 -39.89 -14.28 9.12
N GLN A 236 -38.94 -14.83 9.90
CA GLN A 236 -38.95 -16.24 10.28
C GLN A 236 -40.04 -16.59 11.31
N THR A 237 -40.56 -15.59 12.05
CA THR A 237 -41.64 -15.81 13.02
C THR A 237 -43.05 -15.77 12.40
N ILE A 238 -43.19 -15.34 11.14
CA ILE A 238 -44.49 -15.16 10.46
C ILE A 238 -44.85 -16.35 9.54
N ASN A 239 -43.95 -17.32 9.34
CA ASN A 239 -44.30 -18.58 8.66
C ASN A 239 -44.61 -19.66 9.71
N PRO A 240 -45.87 -19.83 10.16
CA PRO A 240 -46.23 -20.97 10.98
C PRO A 240 -46.03 -22.24 10.17
N LEU A 241 -45.29 -23.16 10.77
CA LEU A 241 -45.09 -24.54 10.36
C LEU A 241 -46.44 -25.14 9.93
N GLU A 242 -46.64 -25.34 8.62
CA GLU A 242 -47.72 -26.20 8.12
C GLU A 242 -47.42 -27.62 8.62
N ILE A 243 -48.07 -28.01 9.71
CA ILE A 243 -48.07 -29.39 10.17
C ILE A 243 -48.83 -30.20 9.10
N PRO A 244 -48.21 -31.19 8.44
CA PRO A 244 -48.94 -32.07 7.54
C PRO A 244 -49.98 -32.82 8.35
N LYS A 245 -51.26 -32.66 7.99
CA LYS A 245 -52.31 -33.56 8.47
C LYS A 245 -51.96 -34.97 7.96
N LEU A 246 -51.70 -35.89 8.88
CA LEU A 246 -51.78 -37.32 8.57
C LEU A 246 -53.25 -37.64 8.32
N GLU A 247 -53.58 -37.98 7.08
CA GLU A 247 -54.72 -38.85 6.74
C GLU A 247 -54.31 -40.32 6.85
#